data_AF-A0A2D6PCK5-F1
#
_entry.id   AF-A0A2D6PCK5-F1
#
_cell.length_a   1.000
_cell.length_b   1.000
_cell.length_c   1.000
_cell.angle_alpha   90.00
_cell.angle_beta   90.00
_cell.angle_gamma   90.00
#
_symmetry.space_group_name_H-M   'P 1'
#
loop_
_entity.id
_entity.type
_entity.pdbx_description
1 polymer ?
#
loop_
_entity_poly.entity_id
_entity_poly.type
_entity_poly.pdbx_seq_one_letter_code
_entity_poly.pdbx_strand_id
1 'polypeptide(L)'
;MHIVKKNISGHDYYYLNKSVRDGKKVKSVNIAYLGKDKAEAEMKADEIRNSMDKIDKTQKNNSEEQKPKQKPTKIRKALTIEEKAGSILTIEGLTNFCKEKGFVFRSSDIYGGFSGFWDFGPLGVELFNNIKSDWWNFFVTSRDEMVGMEASVISHPRTWKASGHIENFADIFVKCKKCGRSGKLDENELGKVKCPDCGGKYESQGKFN
;
A
#
# COMPACT_ATOMS: atom_id res chain seq x y z
N MET A 1 15.22 -29.17 -5.72
CA MET A 1 14.51 -28.34 -6.73
C MET A 1 14.64 -29.01 -8.07
N HIS A 2 13.61 -28.95 -8.91
CA HIS A 2 13.63 -29.59 -10.23
C HIS A 2 13.12 -28.61 -11.30
N ILE A 3 13.59 -28.79 -12.54
CA ILE A 3 13.20 -27.98 -13.69
C ILE A 3 11.89 -28.54 -14.24
N VAL A 4 10.94 -27.65 -14.55
CA VAL A 4 9.66 -28.00 -15.17
C VAL A 4 9.50 -27.23 -16.47
N LYS A 5 9.20 -27.96 -17.54
CA LYS A 5 8.87 -27.41 -18.86
C LYS A 5 7.37 -27.09 -18.93
N LYS A 6 7.02 -25.89 -19.39
CA LYS A 6 5.63 -25.48 -19.68
C LYS A 6 5.53 -25.03 -21.13
N ASN A 7 4.56 -25.57 -21.86
CA ASN A 7 4.22 -25.08 -23.18
C ASN A 7 3.12 -24.03 -23.05
N ILE A 8 3.39 -22.80 -23.51
CA ILE A 8 2.44 -21.69 -23.50
C ILE A 8 2.41 -21.11 -24.91
N SER A 9 1.24 -21.15 -25.55
CA SER A 9 1.02 -20.59 -26.90
C SER A 9 2.00 -21.10 -27.95
N GLY A 10 2.37 -22.38 -27.92
CA GLY A 10 3.27 -22.99 -28.91
C GLY A 10 4.76 -22.80 -28.63
N HIS A 11 5.13 -22.10 -27.54
CA HIS A 11 6.51 -21.92 -27.12
C HIS A 11 6.80 -22.64 -25.80
N ASP A 12 8.02 -23.16 -25.68
CA ASP A 12 8.48 -23.88 -24.51
C ASP A 12 9.22 -22.96 -23.54
N TYR A 13 8.85 -23.05 -22.26
CA TYR A 13 9.41 -22.25 -21.17
C TYR A 13 9.83 -23.14 -20.01
N TYR A 14 11.00 -22.87 -19.43
CA TYR A 14 11.56 -23.64 -18.34
C TYR A 14 11.51 -22.86 -17.02
N TYR A 15 11.06 -23.52 -15.95
CA TYR A 15 10.93 -22.94 -14.61
C TYR A 15 11.58 -23.83 -13.55
N LEU A 16 12.07 -23.23 -12.47
CA LEU A 16 12.62 -23.92 -11.32
C LEU A 16 11.56 -24.06 -10.23
N ASN A 17 11.22 -25.30 -9.86
CA ASN A 17 10.24 -25.57 -8.81
C ASN A 17 10.89 -26.14 -7.54
N LYS A 18 10.37 -25.73 -6.38
CA LYS A 18 10.65 -26.34 -5.07
C LYS A 18 9.43 -27.12 -4.61
N SER A 19 9.65 -28.34 -4.13
CA SER A 19 8.64 -29.03 -3.34
C SER A 19 8.66 -28.47 -1.93
N VAL A 20 7.56 -27.84 -1.50
CA VAL A 20 7.38 -27.30 -0.15
C VAL A 20 6.28 -28.11 0.54
N ARG A 21 6.54 -28.53 1.78
CA ARG A 21 5.59 -29.29 2.58
C ARG A 21 4.68 -28.31 3.31
N ASP A 22 3.39 -28.36 3.01
CA ASP A 22 2.34 -27.54 3.62
C ASP A 22 1.43 -28.48 4.42
N GLY A 23 1.80 -28.68 5.70
CA GLY A 23 1.18 -29.67 6.59
C GLY A 23 1.31 -31.11 6.07
N LYS A 24 0.17 -31.78 5.82
CA LYS A 24 0.13 -33.16 5.29
C LYS A 24 0.24 -33.26 3.76
N LYS A 25 0.25 -32.14 3.03
CA LYS A 25 0.31 -32.11 1.55
C LYS A 25 1.66 -31.54 1.07
N VAL A 26 2.19 -32.08 -0.03
CA VAL A 26 3.39 -31.53 -0.69
C VAL A 26 2.91 -30.72 -1.89
N LYS A 27 3.24 -29.42 -1.92
CA LYS A 27 2.94 -28.52 -3.04
C LYS A 27 4.22 -28.17 -3.78
N SER A 28 4.17 -28.13 -5.11
CA SER A 28 5.26 -27.58 -5.92
C SER A 28 5.04 -26.08 -6.11
N VAL A 29 6.01 -25.28 -5.67
CA VAL A 29 6.00 -23.81 -5.80
C VAL A 29 7.05 -23.41 -6.84
N ASN A 30 6.68 -22.51 -7.74
CA ASN A 30 7.60 -21.95 -8.73
C ASN A 30 8.48 -20.88 -8.07
N ILE A 31 9.79 -21.02 -8.19
CA ILE A 31 10.79 -20.14 -7.57
C ILE A 31 11.30 -19.12 -8.59
N ALA A 32 11.61 -19.57 -9.79
CA ALA A 32 12.29 -18.76 -10.79
C ALA A 32 12.00 -19.22 -12.21
N TYR A 33 11.97 -18.26 -13.14
CA TYR A 33 11.97 -18.52 -14.57
C TYR A 33 13.41 -18.72 -15.07
N LEU A 34 13.64 -19.77 -15.84
CA LEU A 34 14.98 -20.18 -16.29
C LEU A 34 15.26 -19.84 -17.75
N GLY A 35 14.24 -19.67 -18.60
CA GLY A 35 14.42 -19.28 -20.00
C GLY A 35 13.57 -20.07 -20.99
N LYS A 36 13.84 -19.85 -22.28
CA LYS A 36 13.22 -20.56 -23.41
C LYS A 36 14.05 -21.77 -23.87
N ASP A 37 15.37 -21.69 -23.70
CA ASP A 37 16.29 -22.76 -24.10
C ASP A 37 16.64 -23.69 -22.94
N LYS A 38 16.69 -25.00 -23.23
CA LYS A 38 16.93 -26.03 -22.21
C LYS A 38 18.34 -25.96 -21.59
N ALA A 39 19.36 -25.76 -22.43
CA ALA A 39 20.75 -25.73 -21.97
C ALA A 39 21.03 -24.51 -21.07
N GLU A 40 20.49 -23.35 -21.43
CA GLU A 40 20.57 -22.13 -20.62
C GLU A 40 19.85 -22.30 -19.27
N ALA A 41 18.70 -22.99 -19.27
CA ALA A 41 17.93 -23.25 -18.07
C ALA A 41 18.66 -24.18 -17.08
N GLU A 42 19.41 -25.17 -17.56
CA GLU A 42 20.21 -26.07 -16.73
C GLU A 42 21.37 -25.31 -16.05
N MET A 43 22.09 -24.47 -16.80
CA MET A 43 23.16 -23.62 -16.24
C MET A 43 22.66 -22.68 -15.14
N LYS A 44 21.56 -21.97 -15.39
CA LYS A 44 20.96 -21.06 -14.39
C LYS A 44 20.44 -21.81 -13.16
N ALA A 45 19.91 -23.02 -13.33
CA ALA A 45 19.47 -23.82 -12.20
C ALA A 45 20.62 -24.25 -11.29
N ASP A 46 21.78 -24.58 -11.86
CA ASP A 46 22.98 -24.96 -11.10
C ASP A 46 23.61 -23.76 -10.39
N GLU A 47 23.64 -22.59 -11.04
CA GLU A 47 24.07 -21.35 -10.40
C GLU A 47 23.20 -20.99 -9.18
N ILE A 48 21.87 -21.10 -9.32
CA ILE A 48 20.92 -20.86 -8.22
C ILE A 48 21.14 -21.86 -7.08
N ARG A 49 21.35 -23.15 -7.37
CA ARG A 49 21.65 -24.17 -6.34
C ARG A 49 22.94 -23.85 -5.59
N ASN A 50 24.01 -23.53 -6.32
CA ASN A 50 25.32 -23.21 -5.75
C ASN A 50 25.29 -21.92 -4.92
N SER A 51 24.50 -20.92 -5.31
CA SER A 51 24.33 -19.68 -4.54
C SER A 51 23.59 -19.93 -3.21
N MET A 52 22.57 -20.79 -3.22
CA MET A 52 21.81 -21.15 -2.02
C MET A 52 22.65 -21.99 -1.04
N ASP A 53 23.48 -22.91 -1.53
CA ASP A 53 24.37 -23.70 -0.69
C ASP A 53 25.46 -22.86 -0.01
N LYS A 54 25.89 -21.76 -0.66
CA LYS A 54 26.81 -20.79 -0.04
C LYS A 54 26.13 -20.02 1.09
N ILE A 55 24.89 -19.55 0.89
CA ILE A 55 24.12 -18.82 1.89
C ILE A 55 23.90 -19.68 3.16
N ASP A 56 23.58 -20.97 2.99
CA ASP A 56 23.32 -21.89 4.10
C ASP A 56 24.60 -22.21 4.92
N LYS A 57 25.78 -22.20 4.26
CA LYS A 57 27.09 -22.35 4.91
C LYS A 57 27.54 -21.07 5.63
N THR A 58 27.29 -19.90 5.07
CA THR A 58 27.62 -18.61 5.72
C THR A 58 26.78 -18.38 6.98
N GLN A 59 25.52 -18.82 6.99
CA GLN A 59 24.67 -18.72 8.18
C GLN A 59 25.08 -19.69 9.30
N LYS A 60 25.63 -20.87 8.98
CA LYS A 60 26.16 -21.82 9.99
C LYS A 60 27.50 -21.39 10.59
N ASN A 61 28.38 -20.77 9.80
CA ASN A 61 29.68 -20.33 10.30
C ASN A 61 29.61 -19.04 11.13
N ASN A 62 28.57 -18.22 10.95
CA ASN A 62 28.34 -17.01 11.76
C ASN A 62 27.67 -17.28 13.13
N SER A 63 27.27 -18.53 13.43
CA SER A 63 26.65 -18.90 14.70
C SER A 63 27.61 -19.39 15.79
N GLU A 64 28.91 -19.54 15.53
CA GLU A 64 29.86 -20.11 16.51
C GLU A 64 30.96 -19.16 17.04
N GLU A 65 31.10 -17.93 16.53
CA GLU A 65 32.06 -16.98 17.11
C GLU A 65 31.42 -15.65 17.56
N GLN A 66 31.60 -15.38 18.86
CA GLN A 66 31.39 -14.12 19.61
C GLN A 66 29.96 -13.79 20.13
N LYS A 67 29.65 -14.30 21.33
CA LYS A 67 28.69 -13.66 22.26
C LYS A 67 29.42 -12.61 23.11
N PRO A 68 29.11 -11.30 23.02
CA PRO A 68 29.57 -10.32 24.01
C PRO A 68 28.78 -10.45 25.33
N LYS A 69 29.51 -10.55 26.45
CA LYS A 69 28.96 -10.57 27.81
C LYS A 69 28.47 -9.16 28.19
N GLN A 70 27.17 -8.90 28.07
CA GLN A 70 26.53 -7.75 28.72
C GLN A 70 25.33 -8.23 29.56
N LYS A 71 25.24 -7.72 30.80
CA LYS A 71 24.23 -8.07 31.80
C LYS A 71 22.82 -7.78 31.27
N PRO A 72 21.79 -8.59 31.59
CA PRO A 72 20.46 -8.46 31.02
C PRO A 72 19.75 -7.22 31.58
N THR A 73 19.93 -6.08 30.91
CA THR A 73 18.96 -5.00 30.97
C THR A 73 17.68 -5.53 30.33
N LYS A 74 16.51 -5.24 30.91
CA LYS A 74 15.21 -5.75 30.43
C LYS A 74 14.99 -5.32 28.96
N ILE A 75 15.41 -6.15 28.02
CA ILE A 75 15.06 -6.04 26.61
C ILE A 75 13.54 -6.19 26.59
N ARG A 76 12.83 -5.09 26.28
CA ARG A 76 11.42 -5.17 25.91
C ARG A 76 11.35 -6.24 24.83
N LYS A 77 10.64 -7.35 25.12
CA LYS A 77 10.44 -8.46 24.19
C LYS A 77 10.27 -7.89 22.78
N ALA A 78 11.21 -8.20 21.89
CA ALA A 78 10.95 -8.07 20.46
C ALA A 78 9.67 -8.86 20.22
N LEU A 79 8.62 -8.17 19.79
CA LEU A 79 7.34 -8.78 19.50
C LEU A 79 7.60 -9.72 18.32
N THR A 80 7.81 -11.00 18.59
CA THR A 80 7.73 -12.05 17.57
C THR A 80 6.34 -11.95 16.97
N ILE A 81 6.26 -11.63 15.68
CA ILE A 81 5.01 -11.37 14.93
C ILE A 81 4.12 -12.62 14.83
N GLU A 82 4.58 -13.77 15.32
CA GLU A 82 3.99 -15.07 15.01
C GLU A 82 2.82 -15.53 15.91
N GLU A 83 2.27 -14.71 16.81
CA GLU A 83 1.18 -15.16 17.73
C GLU A 83 -0.10 -14.30 17.76
N LYS A 84 -0.34 -13.43 16.76
CA LYS A 84 -1.66 -12.74 16.61
C LYS A 84 -2.24 -12.79 15.19
N ALA A 85 -1.95 -13.85 14.45
CA ALA A 85 -2.61 -14.13 13.18
C ALA A 85 -4.02 -14.73 13.40
N GLY A 86 -4.97 -13.91 13.82
CA GLY A 86 -6.36 -14.36 14.00
C GLY A 86 -7.41 -13.28 14.24
N SER A 87 -7.03 -12.05 14.59
CA SER A 87 -8.01 -10.95 14.68
C SER A 87 -8.19 -10.32 13.30
N ILE A 88 -9.40 -10.40 12.76
CA ILE A 88 -9.82 -9.56 11.63
C ILE A 88 -9.60 -8.11 12.04
N LEU A 89 -8.72 -7.39 11.33
CA LEU A 89 -8.51 -5.97 11.55
C LEU A 89 -9.78 -5.23 11.11
N THR A 90 -10.54 -4.73 12.07
CA THR A 90 -11.70 -3.87 11.79
C THR A 90 -11.22 -2.44 11.53
N ILE A 91 -12.00 -1.68 10.75
CA ILE A 91 -11.73 -0.25 10.49
C ILE A 91 -11.67 0.53 11.81
N GLU A 92 -12.54 0.20 12.76
CA GLU A 92 -12.54 0.79 14.10
C GLU A 92 -11.27 0.45 14.87
N GLY A 93 -10.83 -0.80 14.83
CA GLY A 93 -9.58 -1.24 15.46
C GLY A 93 -8.36 -0.52 14.88
N LEU A 94 -8.31 -0.35 13.57
CA LEU A 94 -7.25 0.41 12.90
C LEU A 94 -7.30 1.89 13.28
N THR A 95 -8.50 2.49 13.32
CA THR A 95 -8.69 3.89 13.70
C THR A 95 -8.20 4.15 15.11
N ASN A 96 -8.54 3.27 16.05
CA ASN A 96 -8.08 3.37 17.44
C ASN A 96 -6.56 3.22 17.53
N PHE A 97 -5.97 2.25 16.82
CA PHE A 97 -4.52 2.09 16.76
C PHE A 97 -3.83 3.36 16.24
N CYS A 98 -4.32 3.94 15.15
CA CYS A 98 -3.75 5.15 14.56
C CYS A 98 -3.80 6.34 15.54
N LYS A 99 -4.89 6.49 16.30
CA LYS A 99 -5.02 7.53 17.34
C LYS A 99 -4.09 7.26 18.52
N GLU A 100 -4.11 6.05 19.07
CA GLU A 100 -3.31 5.66 20.25
C GLU A 100 -1.80 5.74 19.99
N LYS A 101 -1.37 5.42 18.78
CA LYS A 101 0.05 5.48 18.39
C LYS A 101 0.49 6.85 17.90
N GLY A 102 -0.43 7.81 17.75
CA GLY A 102 -0.11 9.16 17.30
C GLY A 102 0.28 9.23 15.83
N PHE A 103 -0.46 8.53 14.98
CA PHE A 103 -0.36 8.69 13.53
C PHE A 103 -1.19 9.88 13.05
N VAL A 104 -2.50 9.85 13.30
CA VAL A 104 -3.42 10.87 12.75
C VAL A 104 -4.52 11.18 13.75
N PHE A 105 -4.87 12.46 13.83
CA PHE A 105 -5.91 13.02 14.68
C PHE A 105 -6.84 13.89 13.85
N ARG A 106 -8.09 14.01 14.28
CA ARG A 106 -9.00 14.97 13.66
C ARG A 106 -8.55 16.38 14.04
N SER A 107 -8.50 17.29 13.08
CA SER A 107 -8.05 18.64 13.39
C SER A 107 -9.02 19.34 14.34
N SER A 108 -8.49 20.00 15.36
CA SER A 108 -9.26 20.66 16.44
C SER A 108 -10.23 19.72 17.19
N ASP A 109 -9.85 18.46 17.41
CA ASP A 109 -10.72 17.42 18.00
C ASP A 109 -11.33 17.84 19.35
N ILE A 110 -10.54 18.50 20.21
CA ILE A 110 -11.00 18.99 21.53
C ILE A 110 -12.12 20.05 21.44
N TYR A 111 -12.33 20.65 20.26
CA TYR A 111 -13.38 21.64 19.99
C TYR A 111 -14.51 21.06 19.11
N GLY A 112 -14.58 19.74 18.94
CA GLY A 112 -15.58 19.05 18.11
C GLY A 112 -15.11 18.72 16.70
N GLY A 113 -13.95 19.25 16.30
CA GLY A 113 -13.20 18.94 15.10
C GLY A 113 -13.87 19.31 13.77
N PHE A 114 -13.07 19.44 12.72
CA PHE A 114 -13.57 19.68 11.37
C PHE A 114 -13.64 18.39 10.57
N SER A 115 -14.67 18.23 9.73
CA SER A 115 -14.72 17.11 8.79
C SER A 115 -13.79 17.41 7.61
N GLY A 116 -12.99 16.44 7.20
CA GLY A 116 -12.04 16.59 6.09
C GLY A 116 -10.68 17.19 6.45
N PHE A 117 -10.48 17.61 7.70
CA PHE A 117 -9.20 18.17 8.16
C PHE A 117 -8.57 17.27 9.23
N TRP A 118 -7.27 17.01 9.09
CA TRP A 118 -6.54 16.04 9.88
C TRP A 118 -5.15 16.55 10.24
N ASP A 119 -4.74 16.28 11.47
CA ASP A 119 -3.41 16.63 11.99
C ASP A 119 -2.59 15.34 12.17
N PHE A 120 -1.35 15.33 11.69
CA PHE A 120 -0.46 14.19 11.81
C PHE A 120 0.36 14.29 13.10
N GLY A 121 0.37 13.20 13.87
CA GLY A 121 1.20 13.08 15.07
C GLY A 121 2.65 12.70 14.74
N PRO A 122 3.51 12.49 15.76
CA PRO A 122 4.94 12.23 15.55
C PRO A 122 5.21 11.05 14.60
N LEU A 123 4.54 9.91 14.79
CA LEU A 123 4.72 8.75 13.90
C LEU A 123 4.07 8.96 12.53
N GLY A 124 3.00 9.76 12.47
CA GLY A 124 2.33 10.11 11.22
C GLY A 124 3.18 10.98 10.31
N VAL A 125 3.83 11.99 10.87
CA VAL A 125 4.74 12.88 10.14
C VAL A 125 5.95 12.11 9.61
N GLU A 126 6.57 11.27 10.43
CA GLU A 126 7.69 10.42 9.98
C GLU A 126 7.26 9.48 8.84
N LEU A 127 6.10 8.82 8.97
CA LEU A 127 5.56 7.97 7.92
C LEU A 127 5.30 8.76 6.63
N PHE A 128 4.68 9.93 6.74
CA PHE A 128 4.39 10.78 5.59
C PHE A 128 5.66 11.24 4.88
N ASN A 129 6.68 11.66 5.65
CA ASN A 129 7.98 12.06 5.10
C ASN A 129 8.70 10.91 4.40
N ASN A 130 8.67 9.71 4.99
CA ASN A 130 9.26 8.51 4.38
C ASN A 130 8.59 8.17 3.05
N ILE A 131 7.24 8.15 3.01
CA ILE A 131 6.49 7.90 1.77
C ILE A 131 6.81 8.96 0.72
N LYS A 132 6.84 10.23 1.10
CA LYS A 132 7.17 11.33 0.18
C LYS A 132 8.59 11.19 -0.38
N SER A 133 9.57 10.85 0.47
CA SER A 133 10.96 10.63 0.08
C SER A 133 11.08 9.45 -0.90
N ASP A 134 10.47 8.31 -0.58
CA ASP A 134 10.50 7.12 -1.43
C ASP A 134 9.87 7.39 -2.80
N TRP A 135 8.71 8.07 -2.80
CA TRP A 135 8.05 8.48 -4.04
C TRP A 135 8.93 9.42 -4.87
N TRP A 136 9.54 10.43 -4.23
CA TRP A 136 10.41 11.39 -4.91
C TRP A 136 11.64 10.72 -5.51
N ASN A 137 12.29 9.84 -4.76
CA ASN A 137 13.45 9.11 -5.23
C ASN A 137 13.10 8.21 -6.42
N PHE A 138 11.97 7.51 -6.35
CA PHE A 138 11.55 6.62 -7.42
C PHE A 138 11.13 7.38 -8.69
N PHE A 139 10.30 8.41 -8.58
CA PHE A 139 9.73 9.06 -9.76
C PHE A 139 10.55 10.22 -10.30
N VAL A 140 11.21 10.99 -9.43
CA VAL A 140 11.92 12.21 -9.82
C VAL A 140 13.42 11.95 -9.91
N THR A 141 14.05 11.49 -8.83
CA THR A 141 15.52 11.38 -8.79
C THR A 141 16.07 10.24 -9.65
N SER A 142 15.35 9.12 -9.79
CA SER A 142 15.85 7.96 -10.52
C SER A 142 15.73 8.04 -12.05
N ARG A 143 15.05 9.08 -12.57
CA ARG A 143 14.75 9.25 -14.00
C ARG A 143 15.37 10.53 -14.52
N ASP A 144 16.17 10.44 -15.57
CA ASP A 144 16.89 11.60 -16.12
C ASP A 144 15.96 12.63 -16.80
N GLU A 145 14.77 12.21 -17.22
CA GLU A 145 13.79 13.05 -17.90
C GLU A 145 12.78 13.77 -16.97
N MET A 146 12.97 13.68 -15.64
CA MET A 146 12.08 14.30 -14.66
C MET A 146 12.79 15.42 -13.90
N VAL A 147 12.10 16.55 -13.71
CA VAL A 147 12.62 17.71 -12.98
C VAL A 147 11.65 18.11 -11.88
N GLY A 148 12.16 18.21 -10.66
CA GLY A 148 11.39 18.70 -9.53
C GLY A 148 11.15 20.22 -9.62
N MET A 149 9.90 20.64 -9.38
CA MET A 149 9.51 22.04 -9.27
C MET A 149 8.49 22.19 -8.14
N GLU A 150 8.60 23.27 -7.37
CA GLU A 150 7.62 23.66 -6.38
C GLU A 150 6.93 24.96 -6.83
N ALA A 151 5.60 24.98 -6.79
CA ALA A 151 4.79 26.11 -7.22
C ALA A 151 3.97 26.69 -6.06
N SER A 152 3.58 27.95 -6.18
CA SER A 152 2.69 28.61 -5.22
C SER A 152 1.31 27.94 -5.19
N VAL A 153 0.77 27.77 -3.98
CA VAL A 153 -0.61 27.29 -3.76
C VAL A 153 -1.63 28.32 -4.28
N ILE A 154 -1.33 29.61 -4.15
CA ILE A 154 -2.19 30.68 -4.65
C ILE A 154 -1.79 31.00 -6.09
N SER A 155 -2.77 30.91 -7.00
CA SER A 155 -2.60 31.14 -8.43
C SER A 155 -3.58 32.18 -8.97
N HIS A 156 -3.21 32.88 -10.05
CA HIS A 156 -4.06 33.87 -10.71
C HIS A 156 -5.32 33.23 -11.31
N PRO A 157 -6.52 33.86 -11.21
CA PRO A 157 -7.79 33.27 -11.67
C PRO A 157 -7.81 32.78 -13.13
N ARG A 158 -7.06 33.46 -14.02
CA ARG A 158 -6.94 33.04 -15.43
C ARG A 158 -6.32 31.66 -15.60
N THR A 159 -5.45 31.22 -14.69
CA THR A 159 -4.87 29.86 -14.71
C THR A 159 -5.96 28.81 -14.56
N TRP A 160 -6.88 29.00 -13.60
CA TRP A 160 -8.01 28.10 -13.36
C TRP A 160 -9.04 28.13 -14.50
N LYS A 161 -9.19 29.29 -15.17
CA LYS A 161 -10.02 29.39 -16.38
C LYS A 161 -9.40 28.62 -17.54
N ALA A 162 -8.11 28.82 -17.79
CA ALA A 162 -7.40 28.17 -18.89
C ALA A 162 -7.32 26.64 -18.72
N SER A 163 -7.18 26.15 -17.49
CA SER A 163 -7.21 24.71 -17.19
C SER A 163 -8.62 24.10 -17.14
N GLY A 164 -9.67 24.92 -17.27
CA GLY A 164 -11.07 24.47 -17.21
C GLY A 164 -11.57 24.10 -15.82
N HIS A 165 -10.83 24.39 -14.75
CA HIS A 165 -11.25 24.08 -13.37
C HIS A 165 -12.52 24.84 -12.99
N ILE A 166 -12.68 26.08 -13.44
CA ILE A 166 -13.85 26.91 -13.10
C ILE A 166 -15.17 26.27 -13.58
N GLU A 167 -15.14 25.60 -14.73
CA GLU A 167 -16.34 25.06 -15.37
C GLU A 167 -16.58 23.58 -15.01
N ASN A 168 -15.51 22.80 -14.81
CA ASN A 168 -15.60 21.34 -14.71
C ASN A 168 -15.34 20.79 -13.31
N PHE A 169 -14.66 21.54 -12.43
CA PHE A 169 -14.36 21.07 -11.07
C PHE A 169 -15.51 21.46 -10.13
N ALA A 170 -16.67 20.87 -10.39
CA ALA A 170 -17.90 21.15 -9.67
C ALA A 170 -18.59 19.86 -9.24
N ASP A 171 -19.00 19.82 -7.98
CA ASP A 171 -19.74 18.72 -7.39
C ASP A 171 -21.24 19.01 -7.40
N ILE A 172 -22.07 17.98 -7.55
CA ILE A 172 -23.52 18.18 -7.45
C ILE A 172 -23.94 18.05 -5.98
N PHE A 173 -24.39 19.18 -5.44
CA PHE A 173 -24.96 19.21 -4.11
C PHE A 173 -26.39 18.72 -4.16
N VAL A 174 -26.70 17.76 -3.31
CA VAL A 174 -28.04 17.16 -3.25
C VAL A 174 -28.61 17.25 -1.85
N LYS A 175 -29.93 17.38 -1.76
CA LYS A 175 -30.67 17.37 -0.49
C LYS A 175 -31.72 16.28 -0.52
N CYS A 176 -31.79 15.46 0.53
CA CYS A 176 -32.83 14.46 0.64
C CYS A 176 -34.17 15.11 1.00
N LYS A 177 -35.23 14.83 0.22
CA LYS A 177 -36.57 15.38 0.47
C LYS A 177 -37.18 14.94 1.81
N LYS A 178 -36.81 13.75 2.29
CA LYS A 178 -37.45 13.12 3.45
C LYS A 178 -36.80 13.51 4.77
N CYS A 179 -35.46 13.47 4.85
CA CYS A 179 -34.73 13.78 6.08
C CYS A 179 -34.01 15.13 6.06
N GLY A 180 -34.09 15.86 4.94
CA GLY A 180 -33.46 17.18 4.80
C GLY A 180 -31.93 17.18 4.78
N ARG A 181 -31.28 16.01 4.86
CA ARG A 181 -29.82 15.93 4.83
C ARG A 181 -29.26 16.26 3.47
N SER A 182 -28.18 17.02 3.52
CA SER A 182 -27.40 17.35 2.34
C SER A 182 -26.27 16.35 2.15
N GLY A 183 -25.90 16.15 0.89
CA GLY A 183 -24.79 15.30 0.49
C GLY A 183 -24.21 15.76 -0.84
N LYS A 184 -23.15 15.08 -1.24
CA LYS A 184 -22.52 15.20 -2.55
C LYS A 184 -22.83 13.94 -3.33
N LEU A 185 -23.20 14.10 -4.61
CA LEU A 185 -23.31 13.00 -5.56
C LEU A 185 -22.60 13.40 -6.84
N ASP A 186 -22.11 12.39 -7.55
CA ASP A 186 -21.64 12.57 -8.91
C ASP A 186 -22.85 12.62 -9.87
N GLU A 187 -22.65 13.25 -11.03
CA GLU A 187 -23.68 13.38 -12.07
C GLU A 187 -24.27 12.02 -12.49
N ASN A 188 -23.43 10.99 -12.50
CA ASN A 188 -23.82 9.63 -12.90
C ASN A 188 -24.64 8.89 -11.83
N GLU A 189 -24.69 9.39 -10.60
CA GLU A 189 -25.34 8.76 -9.45
C GLU A 189 -26.73 9.33 -9.14
N LEU A 190 -27.08 10.46 -9.76
CA LEU A 190 -28.39 11.08 -9.64
C LEU A 190 -29.51 10.13 -10.06
N GLY A 191 -30.46 9.93 -9.16
CA GLY A 191 -31.62 9.04 -9.34
C GLY A 191 -31.34 7.55 -9.07
N LYS A 192 -30.08 7.12 -8.99
CA LYS A 192 -29.70 5.73 -8.68
C LYS A 192 -29.52 5.53 -7.17
N VAL A 193 -28.84 6.46 -6.53
CA VAL A 193 -28.52 6.38 -5.10
C VAL A 193 -29.67 6.93 -4.27
N LYS A 194 -30.07 6.18 -3.25
CA LYS A 194 -31.06 6.59 -2.24
C LYS A 194 -30.35 7.02 -0.98
N CYS A 195 -31.01 7.85 -0.17
CA CYS A 195 -30.46 8.24 1.12
C CYS A 195 -30.25 7.01 2.02
N PRO A 196 -29.02 6.77 2.53
CA PRO A 196 -28.70 5.57 3.31
C PRO A 196 -29.54 5.44 4.59
N ASP A 197 -29.91 6.57 5.18
CA ASP A 197 -30.60 6.55 6.48
C ASP A 197 -32.12 6.48 6.40
N CYS A 198 -32.73 6.98 5.32
CA CYS A 198 -34.19 7.08 5.25
C CYS A 198 -34.80 6.50 3.97
N GLY A 199 -33.96 6.05 3.02
CA GLY A 199 -34.35 5.53 1.71
C GLY A 199 -34.97 6.57 0.77
N GLY A 200 -34.97 7.85 1.17
CA GLY A 200 -35.56 8.94 0.40
C GLY A 200 -34.78 9.27 -0.88
N LYS A 201 -35.46 9.85 -1.87
CA LYS A 201 -34.84 10.36 -3.10
C LYS A 201 -34.12 11.68 -2.82
N TYR A 202 -32.98 11.85 -3.49
CA TYR A 202 -32.23 13.09 -3.50
C TYR A 202 -32.75 14.05 -4.56
N GLU A 203 -32.73 15.34 -4.24
CA GLU A 203 -33.02 16.44 -5.15
C GLU A 203 -31.75 17.27 -5.36
N SER A 204 -31.41 17.57 -6.60
CA SER A 204 -30.26 18.40 -6.95
C SER A 204 -30.51 19.85 -6.58
N GLN A 205 -29.59 20.46 -5.85
CA GLN A 205 -29.57 21.89 -5.54
C GLN A 205 -28.68 22.69 -6.50
N GLY A 206 -27.95 22.01 -7.39
CA GLY A 206 -27.06 22.62 -8.38
C GLY A 206 -25.63 22.08 -8.29
N LYS A 207 -24.78 22.60 -9.18
CA LYS A 207 -23.32 22.36 -9.19
C LYS A 207 -22.64 23.41 -8.31
N PHE A 208 -21.74 22.97 -7.44
CA PHE A 208 -20.95 23.81 -6.54
C PHE A 208 -19.47 23.52 -6.73
N ASN A 209 -18.68 24.59 -6.84
CA ASN A 209 -17.21 24.53 -6.84
C ASN A 209 -16.67 24.61 -5.41
#